data_AF-A0A2N1GA40-F1
#
_entry.id   AF-A0A2N1GA40-F1
#
_cell.length_a   1.000
_cell.length_b   1.000
_cell.length_c   1.000
_cell.angle_alpha   90.00
_cell.angle_beta   90.00
_cell.angle_gamma   90.00
#
_symmetry.space_group_name_H-M   'P 1'
#
loop_
_entity.id
_entity.type
_entity.pdbx_description
1 polymer ?
#
loop_
_entity_poly.entity_id
_entity_poly.type
_entity_poly.pdbx_seq_one_letter_code
_entity_poly.pdbx_strand_id
1 'polypeptide(L)'
;MKNLHCDAVSPLLKDILVDLMHELFFSPFSLLGGTALSLEIGHRISMYFDLFTAADYGSTDFKEIRSFLKINILFVFREILIT
;
A
#
# COMPACT_ATOMS: atom_id res chain seq x y z
N MET A 1 -17.35 8.94 -12.10
CA MET A 1 -16.10 8.62 -11.39
C MET A 1 -16.12 9.36 -10.06
N LYS A 2 -15.97 8.66 -8.95
CA LYS A 2 -15.91 9.27 -7.60
C LYS A 2 -14.49 9.79 -7.41
N ASN A 3 -14.33 11.05 -7.02
CA ASN A 3 -13.00 11.60 -6.71
C ASN A 3 -12.50 10.99 -5.40
N LEU A 4 -11.23 10.60 -5.35
CA LEU A 4 -10.61 10.12 -4.12
C LEU A 4 -10.38 11.29 -3.16
N HIS A 5 -10.64 11.05 -1.88
CA HIS A 5 -10.30 11.93 -0.76
C HIS A 5 -8.81 11.84 -0.46
N CYS A 6 -7.98 12.35 -1.37
CA CYS A 6 -6.53 12.29 -1.19
C CYS A 6 -6.11 13.04 0.09
N ASP A 7 -6.82 14.08 0.52
CA ASP A 7 -6.64 14.75 1.82
C ASP A 7 -6.77 13.82 3.05
N ALA A 8 -7.32 12.62 2.89
CA ALA A 8 -7.34 11.58 3.91
C ALA A 8 -5.98 10.92 4.19
N VAL A 9 -4.92 11.28 3.44
CA VAL A 9 -3.54 10.83 3.68
C VAL A 9 -2.58 12.02 3.58
N SER A 10 -1.45 11.94 4.28
CA SER A 10 -0.42 12.98 4.21
C SER A 10 0.19 13.08 2.81
N PRO A 11 0.75 14.24 2.41
CA PRO A 11 1.45 14.39 1.13
C PRO A 11 2.53 13.31 0.91
N LEU A 12 3.34 13.04 1.94
CA LEU A 12 4.35 11.98 1.91
C LEU A 12 3.75 10.61 1.58
N LEU A 13 2.62 10.25 2.20
CA LEU A 13 1.95 8.98 1.93
C LEU A 13 1.34 8.92 0.52
N LYS A 14 0.94 10.06 -0.07
CA LYS A 14 0.52 10.11 -1.47
C LYS A 14 1.68 9.83 -2.41
N ASP A 15 2.81 10.47 -2.17
CA ASP A 15 4.01 10.31 -3.01
C ASP A 15 4.46 8.84 -2.96
N ILE A 16 4.46 8.24 -1.77
CA ILE A 16 4.72 6.81 -1.59
C ILE A 16 3.73 5.94 -2.37
N LEU A 17 2.42 6.22 -2.33
CA LEU A 17 1.45 5.45 -3.12
C LEU A 17 1.72 5.55 -4.62
N VAL A 18 2.09 6.74 -5.10
CA VAL A 18 2.43 6.96 -6.50
C VAL A 18 3.67 6.14 -6.87
N ASP A 19 4.71 6.18 -6.04
CA ASP A 19 5.93 5.37 -6.24
C ASP A 19 5.59 3.87 -6.28
N LEU A 20 4.76 3.39 -5.36
CA LEU A 20 4.29 2.00 -5.35
C LEU A 20 3.53 1.62 -6.63
N MET A 21 2.73 2.54 -7.18
CA MET A 21 1.97 2.30 -8.41
C MET A 21 2.86 2.27 -9.67
N HIS A 22 4.05 2.86 -9.63
CA HIS A 22 5.00 2.88 -10.75
C HIS A 22 5.84 1.60 -10.85
N GLU A 23 5.93 0.84 -9.78
CA GLU A 23 6.75 -0.37 -9.70
C GLU A 23 5.96 -1.63 -10.09
N LEU A 24 6.44 -2.36 -11.11
CA LEU A 24 5.71 -3.48 -11.69
C LEU A 24 5.48 -4.63 -10.70
N PHE A 25 6.41 -4.88 -9.78
CA PHE A 25 6.28 -5.95 -8.80
C PHE A 25 5.21 -5.66 -7.72
N PHE A 26 4.68 -4.44 -7.65
CA PHE A 26 3.49 -4.12 -6.85
C PHE A 26 2.17 -4.30 -7.62
N SER A 27 2.19 -4.64 -8.92
CA SER A 27 0.97 -4.84 -9.71
C SER A 27 -0.01 -5.90 -9.17
N PRO A 28 0.42 -7.00 -8.49
CA PRO A 28 -0.54 -7.96 -7.94
C PRO A 28 -1.12 -7.50 -6.59
N PHE A 29 -0.64 -6.38 -6.03
CA PHE A 29 -1.09 -5.88 -4.75
C PHE A 29 -2.28 -4.92 -4.91
N SER A 30 -3.19 -4.98 -3.96
CA SER A 30 -4.34 -4.10 -3.81
C SER A 30 -4.29 -3.41 -2.46
N LEU A 31 -4.53 -2.10 -2.46
CA LEU A 31 -4.74 -1.34 -1.23
C LEU A 31 -6.13 -1.68 -0.68
N LEU A 32 -6.19 -2.29 0.51
CA LEU A 32 -7.45 -2.62 1.18
C LEU A 32 -7.52 -2.01 2.58
N GLY A 33 -8.60 -2.31 3.29
CA GLY A 33 -8.77 -1.96 4.69
C GLY A 33 -9.12 -0.49 4.90
N GLY A 34 -8.72 0.01 6.07
CA GLY A 34 -9.16 1.32 6.55
C GLY A 34 -8.70 2.47 5.67
N THR A 35 -7.53 2.36 5.05
CA THR A 35 -6.99 3.44 4.22
C THR A 35 -7.61 3.49 2.84
N ALA A 36 -7.93 2.34 2.23
CA ALA A 36 -8.75 2.32 1.02
C ALA A 36 -10.11 3.00 1.26
N LEU A 37 -10.76 2.67 2.38
CA LEU A 37 -12.03 3.30 2.77
C LEU A 37 -11.87 4.81 3.02
N SER A 38 -10.80 5.24 3.70
CA SER A 38 -10.51 6.66 3.89
C SER A 38 -10.36 7.41 2.56
N LEU A 39 -9.66 6.85 1.57
CA LEU A 39 -9.55 7.45 0.25
C LEU A 39 -10.88 7.48 -0.51
N GLU A 40 -11.77 6.50 -0.29
CA GLU A 40 -13.04 6.42 -1.01
C GLU A 40 -14.14 7.34 -0.44
N ILE A 41 -14.15 7.56 0.88
CA ILE A 41 -15.24 8.30 1.56
C ILE A 41 -14.77 9.42 2.50
N GLY A 42 -13.47 9.62 2.69
CA GLY A 42 -12.94 10.73 3.49
C GLY A 42 -13.25 10.65 4.99
N HIS A 43 -13.51 9.47 5.54
CA HIS A 43 -14.04 9.34 6.90
C HIS A 43 -13.02 9.64 8.02
N ARG A 44 -11.71 9.55 7.73
CA ARG A 44 -10.62 9.88 8.67
C ARG A 44 -9.30 10.06 7.92
N ILE A 45 -8.31 10.63 8.61
CA ILE A 45 -6.92 10.60 8.16
C ILE A 45 -6.30 9.23 8.47
N SER A 46 -5.67 8.63 7.46
CA SER A 46 -4.91 7.39 7.57
C SER A 46 -3.41 7.66 7.59
N MET A 47 -2.68 6.89 8.40
CA MET A 47 -1.22 7.05 8.61
C MET A 47 -0.38 5.88 8.08
N TYR A 48 -1.03 4.84 7.55
CA TYR A 48 -0.40 3.63 7.01
C TYR A 48 -1.23 3.05 5.87
N PHE A 49 -0.64 2.14 5.11
CA PHE A 49 -1.29 1.40 4.03
C PHE A 49 -1.23 -0.10 4.32
N ASP A 50 -2.32 -0.79 3.99
CA ASP A 50 -2.39 -2.24 4.02
C ASP A 50 -2.48 -2.75 2.57
N LEU A 51 -1.43 -3.41 2.11
CA LEU A 51 -1.35 -4.00 0.76
C LEU A 51 -1.59 -5.50 0.85
N PHE A 52 -2.49 -6.01 0.00
CA PHE A 52 -2.85 -7.42 -0.08
C PHE A 52 -2.63 -7.94 -1.49
N THR A 53 -2.14 -9.16 -1.63
CA THR A 53 -1.95 -9.81 -2.92
C THR A 53 -2.68 -11.14 -2.95
N ALA A 54 -3.26 -11.48 -4.10
CA ALA A 54 -3.82 -12.80 -4.38
C ALA A 54 -2.79 -13.73 -5.06
N ALA A 55 -1.53 -13.29 -5.18
CA ALA A 55 -0.45 -14.11 -5.68
C ALA A 55 -0.25 -15.34 -4.78
N ASP A 56 0.11 -16.46 -5.40
CA ASP A 56 0.33 -17.72 -4.70
C ASP A 56 1.39 -17.57 -3.61
N TYR A 57 1.24 -18.35 -2.53
CA TYR A 57 2.21 -18.34 -1.45
C TYR A 57 3.61 -18.68 -1.97
N GLY A 58 4.59 -17.83 -1.65
CA GLY A 58 5.97 -17.97 -2.10
C GLY A 58 6.25 -17.50 -3.54
N SER A 59 5.25 -17.05 -4.30
CA SER A 59 5.45 -16.54 -5.66
C SER A 59 5.89 -15.07 -5.71
N THR A 60 5.86 -14.38 -4.56
CA THR A 60 6.22 -12.96 -4.42
C THR A 60 7.64 -12.81 -3.90
N ASP A 61 8.49 -12.04 -4.59
CA ASP A 61 9.83 -11.70 -4.09
C ASP A 61 9.77 -10.60 -3.03
N PHE A 62 9.56 -11.03 -1.78
CA PHE A 62 9.56 -10.10 -0.66
C PHE A 62 10.95 -9.49 -0.37
N LYS A 63 12.05 -10.01 -0.92
CA LYS A 63 13.37 -9.37 -0.77
C LYS A 63 13.44 -8.11 -1.62
N GLU A 64 12.95 -8.17 -2.85
CA GLU A 64 12.85 -7.01 -3.74
C GLU A 64 11.96 -5.93 -3.13
N ILE A 65 10.75 -6.31 -2.68
CA ILE A 65 9.83 -5.40 -1.98
C ILE A 65 10.50 -4.73 -0.77
N ARG A 66 11.20 -5.51 0.07
CA ARG A 66 11.92 -4.94 1.23
C ARG A 66 13.05 -4.01 0.82
N SER A 67 13.76 -4.30 -0.27
CA SER A 67 14.86 -3.46 -0.76
C SER A 67 14.32 -2.10 -1.21
N PHE A 68 13.25 -2.11 -2.02
CA PHE A 68 12.56 -0.90 -2.47
C PHE A 68 12.05 -0.06 -1.28
N LEU A 69 11.36 -0.68 -0.33
CA LEU A 69 10.78 0.03 0.81
C LEU A 69 11.83 0.58 1.78
N LYS A 70 12.94 -0.13 2.01
CA LYS A 70 14.02 0.34 2.91
C LYS A 70 14.72 1.60 2.42
N ILE A 71 14.78 1.81 1.11
CA ILE A 71 15.43 2.99 0.53
C ILE A 71 14.58 4.24 0.74
N ASN A 72 13.26 4.08 0.86
CA ASN A 72 12.32 5.20 0.85
C ASN A 72 11.61 5.47 2.20
N ILE A 73 11.47 4.47 3.10
CA ILE A 73 10.59 4.58 4.28
C ILE A 73 11.10 3.71 5.46
N LEU A 74 10.95 4.20 6.70
CA LEU A 74 11.04 3.36 7.91
C LEU A 74 9.83 2.41 7.96
N PHE A 75 9.99 1.19 7.44
CA PHE A 75 8.92 0.22 7.27
C PHE A 75 8.96 -0.90 8.33
N VAL A 76 7.80 -1.22 8.92
CA VAL A 76 7.57 -2.43 9.72
C VAL A 76 6.73 -3.39 8.89
N PHE A 77 7.35 -4.43 8.33
CA PHE A 77 6.64 -5.48 7.60
C PHE A 77 6.02 -6.47 8.60
N ARG A 78 4.71 -6.70 8.50
CA ARG A 78 4.03 -7.84 9.12
C ARG A 78 3.39 -8.68 8.03
N GLU A 79 3.92 -9.87 7.82
CA GLU A 79 3.25 -10.90 7.03
C GLU A 79 2.17 -11.53 7.92
N ILE A 80 0.91 -11.46 7.48
CA ILE A 80 -0.21 -12.15 8.12
C ILE A 80 -0.84 -13.01 7.03
N LEU A 81 -0.66 -14.33 7.14
CA LEU A 81 -1.35 -15.28 6.28
C LEU A 81 -2.78 -15.40 6.82
N ILE A 82 -3.77 -15.00 6.01
CA ILE A 82 -5.18 -15.17 6.33
C ILE A 82 -5.63 -16.40 5.52
N THR A 83 -5.79 -17.54 6.19
CA THR A 83 -6.32 -18.79 5.61
C THR A 83 -7.83 -18.89 5.78
#